data_AF-A0A453QAA1-F1
#
_entry.id   AF-A0A453QAA1-F1
#
_cell.length_a   1.000
_cell.length_b   1.000
_cell.length_c   1.000
_cell.angle_alpha   90.00
_cell.angle_beta   90.00
_cell.angle_gamma   90.00
#
_symmetry.space_group_name_H-M   'P 1'
#
loop_
_entity.id
_entity.type
_entity.pdbx_description
1 polymer ?
#
loop_
_entity_poly.entity_id
_entity_poly.type
_entity_poly.pdbx_seq_one_letter_code
_entity_poly.pdbx_strand_id
1 'polypeptide(L)'
;MRSLARQCSQLWLKTREEIGYPLGTYQEANLVYPHVSEKLSRKEVLGQAQTFVLEIGTEELPPHDVVEATEQLEKSLVQILGKRRLSHGKVHSYGTPRRLAVVVENLSLKQMEEEVELRGPPVTKAFDQEGKPTKAAEGFCRKNNVPLD
;
A
#
# COMPACT_ATOMS: atom_id res chain seq x y z
N MET A 1 -26.34 -8.32 29.62
CA MET A 1 -25.82 -8.14 28.24
C MET A 1 -25.93 -9.39 27.37
N ARG A 2 -25.45 -10.57 27.79
CA ARG A 2 -25.54 -11.81 26.96
C ARG A 2 -26.98 -12.27 26.66
N SER A 3 -27.92 -12.07 27.58
CA SER A 3 -29.34 -12.38 27.37
C SER A 3 -29.99 -11.50 26.30
N LEU A 4 -29.65 -10.20 26.29
CA LEU A 4 -30.20 -9.24 25.34
C LEU A 4 -29.74 -9.53 23.90
N ALA A 5 -28.45 -9.83 23.71
CA ALA A 5 -27.92 -10.22 22.40
C ALA A 5 -28.62 -11.46 21.83
N ARG A 6 -28.90 -12.46 22.69
CA ARG A 6 -29.65 -13.66 22.31
C ARG A 6 -31.11 -13.35 21.98
N GLN A 7 -31.77 -12.46 22.74
CA GLN A 7 -33.15 -12.06 22.46
C GLN A 7 -33.24 -11.28 21.13
N CYS A 8 -32.30 -10.39 20.85
CA CYS A 8 -32.23 -9.66 19.58
C CYS A 8 -32.04 -10.61 18.38
N SER A 9 -31.16 -11.61 18.49
CA SER A 9 -30.95 -12.57 17.39
C SER A 9 -32.18 -13.45 17.16
N GLN A 10 -32.83 -13.90 18.23
CA GLN A 10 -34.08 -14.69 18.15
C GLN A 10 -35.22 -13.87 17.53
N LEU A 11 -35.38 -12.61 17.93
CA LEU A 11 -36.40 -11.72 17.38
C LEU A 11 -36.15 -11.44 15.89
N TRP A 12 -34.90 -11.23 15.49
CA TRP A 12 -34.53 -11.03 14.09
C TRP A 12 -34.87 -12.25 13.23
N LEU A 13 -34.53 -13.46 13.67
CA LEU A 13 -34.85 -14.71 12.95
C LEU A 13 -36.35 -14.87 12.77
N LYS A 14 -37.13 -14.71 13.85
CA LYS A 14 -38.59 -14.81 13.80
C LYS A 14 -39.21 -13.80 12.85
N THR A 15 -38.73 -12.56 12.90
CA THR A 15 -39.18 -11.50 11.99
C THR A 15 -38.85 -11.83 10.54
N ARG A 16 -37.69 -12.42 10.27
CA ARG A 16 -37.28 -12.83 8.91
C ARG A 16 -38.12 -13.98 8.38
N GLU A 17 -38.46 -14.95 9.22
CA GLU A 17 -39.39 -16.03 8.87
C GLU A 17 -40.80 -15.49 8.56
N GLU A 18 -41.32 -14.57 9.38
CA GLU A 18 -42.63 -13.94 9.17
C GLU A 18 -42.72 -13.14 7.86
N ILE A 19 -41.63 -12.52 7.43
CA ILE A 19 -41.56 -11.76 6.17
C ILE A 19 -41.20 -12.68 4.97
N GLY A 20 -41.05 -13.99 5.19
CA GLY A 20 -40.79 -14.96 4.12
C GLY A 20 -39.38 -14.86 3.55
N TYR A 21 -38.36 -14.80 4.42
CA TYR A 21 -36.96 -14.80 4.00
C TYR A 21 -36.55 -16.08 3.24
N PRO A 22 -35.73 -16.00 2.18
CA PRO A 22 -35.10 -14.78 1.65
C PRO A 22 -36.09 -13.81 1.01
N LEU A 23 -35.91 -12.53 1.33
CA LEU A 23 -36.65 -11.44 0.70
C LEU A 23 -36.24 -11.36 -0.77
N GLY A 24 -37.00 -12.05 -1.61
CA GLY A 24 -36.73 -12.19 -3.03
C GLY A 24 -35.78 -13.35 -3.38
N THR A 25 -35.81 -13.72 -4.65
CA THR A 25 -34.89 -14.70 -5.23
C THR A 25 -33.65 -13.97 -5.74
N TYR A 26 -32.48 -14.40 -5.28
CA TYR A 26 -31.19 -13.92 -5.78
C TYR A 26 -30.73 -14.81 -6.94
N GLN A 27 -30.39 -14.19 -8.08
CA GLN A 27 -29.66 -14.83 -9.17
C GLN A 27 -28.38 -14.03 -9.43
N GLU A 28 -27.25 -14.72 -9.38
CA GLU A 28 -25.91 -14.17 -9.59
C GLU A 28 -25.77 -13.45 -10.95
N ALA A 29 -26.57 -13.86 -11.94
CA ALA A 29 -26.62 -13.29 -13.28
C ALA A 29 -27.04 -11.80 -13.35
N ASN A 30 -27.68 -11.26 -12.31
CA ASN A 30 -28.11 -9.85 -12.29
C ASN A 30 -27.05 -8.89 -11.74
N LEU A 31 -25.87 -9.40 -11.37
CA LEU A 31 -24.75 -8.56 -10.99
C LEU A 31 -24.10 -8.01 -12.26
N VAL A 32 -24.42 -6.77 -12.60
CA VAL A 32 -23.63 -5.98 -13.54
C VAL A 32 -22.33 -5.61 -12.82
N TYR A 33 -21.37 -6.52 -12.81
CA TYR A 33 -20.00 -6.12 -12.61
C TYR A 33 -19.60 -5.31 -13.85
N PRO A 34 -19.05 -4.10 -13.72
CA PRO A 34 -18.37 -3.51 -14.86
C PRO A 34 -17.34 -4.54 -15.32
N HIS A 35 -17.53 -5.10 -16.51
CA HIS A 35 -16.53 -5.96 -17.13
C HIS A 35 -15.25 -5.13 -17.19
N VAL A 36 -14.31 -5.42 -16.29
CA VAL A 36 -12.95 -4.89 -16.39
C VAL A 36 -12.45 -5.46 -17.70
N SER A 37 -12.34 -4.60 -18.71
CA SER A 37 -11.84 -4.96 -20.02
C SER A 37 -10.51 -5.70 -19.81
N GLU A 38 -10.48 -7.00 -20.12
CA GLU A 38 -9.27 -7.82 -20.06
C GLU A 38 -8.19 -7.34 -21.05
N LYS A 39 -8.48 -6.29 -21.85
CA LYS A 39 -7.61 -5.74 -22.89
C LYS A 39 -6.74 -4.57 -22.44
N LEU A 40 -6.13 -4.66 -21.26
CA LEU A 40 -4.83 -4.04 -21.07
C LEU A 40 -3.84 -5.18 -20.91
N SER A 41 -3.09 -5.47 -21.97
CA SER A 41 -2.05 -6.47 -21.86
C SER A 41 -1.06 -5.98 -20.80
N ARG A 42 -0.78 -6.80 -19.80
CA ARG A 42 0.16 -6.49 -18.69
C ARG A 42 1.54 -6.02 -19.18
N LYS A 43 1.85 -6.30 -20.45
CA LYS A 43 3.08 -5.95 -21.16
C LYS A 43 3.16 -4.48 -21.57
N GLU A 44 2.04 -3.82 -21.90
CA GLU A 44 2.02 -2.42 -22.35
C GLU A 44 2.07 -1.43 -21.17
N VAL A 45 1.68 -1.87 -19.98
CA VAL A 45 1.69 -1.06 -18.74
C VAL A 45 3.10 -0.92 -18.15
N LEU A 46 4.02 -1.83 -18.51
CA LEU A 46 5.38 -1.89 -17.97
C LEU A 46 6.31 -0.87 -18.66
N GLY A 47 6.34 0.36 -18.16
CA GLY A 47 7.39 1.33 -18.55
C GLY A 47 7.01 2.80 -18.44
N GLN A 48 5.72 3.11 -18.25
CA GLN A 48 5.24 4.48 -18.12
C GLN A 48 4.68 4.71 -16.72
N ALA A 49 4.78 5.95 -16.25
CA ALA A 49 4.16 6.36 -15.00
C ALA A 49 2.64 6.17 -15.07
N GLN A 50 2.02 5.71 -13.99
CA GLN A 50 0.61 5.35 -13.95
C GLN A 50 -0.12 6.09 -12.84
N THR A 51 -1.42 6.28 -13.00
CA THR A 51 -2.25 6.74 -11.89
C THR A 51 -2.39 5.63 -10.85
N PHE A 52 -2.07 5.95 -9.61
CA PHE A 52 -2.22 5.06 -8.47
C PHE A 52 -3.38 5.52 -7.58
N VAL A 53 -4.20 4.58 -7.13
CA VAL A 53 -5.32 4.86 -6.23
C VAL A 53 -5.20 3.97 -5.00
N LEU A 54 -5.30 4.58 -3.82
CA LEU A 54 -5.43 3.90 -2.54
C LEU A 54 -6.78 4.25 -1.95
N GLU A 55 -7.59 3.24 -1.63
CA GLU A 55 -8.84 3.39 -0.88
C GLU A 55 -8.73 2.64 0.45
N ILE A 56 -9.19 3.29 1.52
CA ILE A 56 -9.28 2.73 2.86
C ILE A 56 -10.74 2.81 3.29
N GLY A 57 -11.37 1.65 3.47
CA GLY A 57 -12.68 1.57 4.11
C GLY A 57 -12.56 1.78 5.61
N THR A 58 -13.46 2.57 6.19
CA THR A 58 -13.50 2.87 7.62
C THR A 58 -14.87 2.58 8.20
N GLU A 59 -14.93 2.42 9.53
CA GLU A 59 -16.18 2.62 10.27
C GLU A 59 -16.62 4.09 10.17
N GLU A 60 -17.82 4.42 10.66
CA GLU A 60 -18.36 5.79 10.59
C GLU A 60 -17.48 6.77 11.37
N LEU A 61 -16.80 7.66 10.65
CA LEU A 61 -15.97 8.71 11.21
C LEU A 61 -16.77 10.00 11.47
N PRO A 62 -16.50 10.71 12.58
CA PRO A 62 -16.99 12.07 12.78
C PRO A 62 -16.58 13.02 11.65
N PRO A 63 -17.39 14.04 11.31
CA PRO A 63 -17.09 14.95 10.19
C PRO A 63 -15.72 15.65 10.30
N HIS A 64 -15.32 16.05 11.50
CA HIS A 64 -14.01 16.67 11.73
C HIS A 64 -12.87 15.68 11.47
N ASP A 65 -13.02 14.43 11.94
CA ASP A 65 -12.02 13.37 11.78
C ASP A 65 -11.85 12.99 10.30
N VAL A 66 -12.92 13.02 9.50
CA VAL A 66 -12.83 12.80 8.04
C VAL A 66 -11.93 13.85 7.39
N VAL A 67 -12.12 15.12 7.70
CA VAL A 67 -11.31 16.22 7.14
C VAL A 67 -9.86 16.08 7.57
N GLU A 68 -9.62 15.90 8.87
CA GLU A 68 -8.27 15.79 9.42
C GLU A 68 -7.53 14.56 8.86
N ALA A 69 -8.17 13.40 8.83
CA ALA A 69 -7.57 12.17 8.32
C ALA A 69 -7.25 12.26 6.82
N THR A 70 -8.11 12.93 6.04
CA THR A 70 -7.89 13.15 4.61
C THR A 70 -6.63 13.98 4.38
N GLU A 71 -6.47 15.10 5.10
CA GLU A 71 -5.27 15.94 5.02
C GLU A 71 -4.00 15.22 5.50
N GLN A 72 -4.10 14.48 6.59
CA GLN A 72 -2.96 13.71 7.13
C GLN A 72 -2.52 12.62 6.16
N LEU A 73 -3.47 11.95 5.50
CA LEU A 73 -3.20 10.90 4.53
C LEU A 73 -2.46 11.45 3.31
N GLU A 74 -2.89 12.60 2.78
CA GLU A 74 -2.20 13.29 1.67
C GLU A 74 -0.76 13.64 2.05
N LYS A 75 -0.58 14.35 3.17
CA LYS A 75 0.75 14.79 3.65
C LYS A 75 1.68 13.60 3.88
N SER A 76 1.17 12.55 4.51
CA SER A 76 1.94 11.34 4.78
C SER A 76 2.36 10.63 3.50
N LEU A 77 1.46 10.54 2.51
CA LEU A 77 1.76 9.88 1.26
C LEU A 77 2.83 10.64 0.47
N VAL A 78 2.72 11.96 0.35
CA VAL A 78 3.74 12.81 -0.29
C VAL A 78 5.11 12.63 0.38
N GLN A 79 5.16 12.63 1.71
CA GLN A 79 6.40 12.39 2.45
C GLN A 79 6.98 11.00 2.20
N ILE A 80 6.15 9.96 2.17
CA ILE A 80 6.58 8.58 1.92
C ILE A 80 7.13 8.45 0.49
N LEU A 81 6.43 8.98 -0.51
CA LEU A 81 6.87 8.94 -1.90
C LEU A 81 8.22 9.66 -2.08
N GLY A 82 8.37 10.84 -1.47
CA GLY A 82 9.63 11.59 -1.46
C GLY A 82 10.77 10.80 -0.80
N LYS A 83 10.55 10.23 0.40
CA LYS A 83 11.55 9.39 1.09
C LYS A 83 11.96 8.16 0.27
N ARG A 84 11.04 7.62 -0.52
CA ARG A 84 11.28 6.47 -1.39
C ARG A 84 11.83 6.86 -2.77
N ARG A 85 12.07 8.15 -3.03
CA ARG A 85 12.54 8.66 -4.34
C ARG A 85 11.67 8.16 -5.49
N LEU A 86 10.36 8.08 -5.26
CA LEU A 86 9.39 7.79 -6.30
C LEU A 86 8.90 9.11 -6.86
N SER A 87 9.16 9.35 -8.15
CA SER A 87 8.57 10.50 -8.82
C SER A 87 7.07 10.29 -9.01
N HIS A 88 6.32 11.36 -8.80
CA HIS A 88 4.87 11.38 -8.92
C HIS A 88 4.39 12.75 -9.40
N GLY A 89 3.20 12.79 -9.97
CA GLY A 89 2.45 14.00 -10.28
C GLY A 89 1.69 14.53 -9.06
N LYS A 90 0.51 15.09 -9.30
CA LYS A 90 -0.33 15.62 -8.21
C LYS A 90 -0.88 14.49 -7.35
N VAL A 91 -1.05 14.79 -6.07
CA VAL A 91 -1.71 13.93 -5.09
C VAL A 91 -3.02 14.59 -4.70
N HIS A 92 -4.11 13.84 -4.81
CA HIS A 92 -5.46 14.29 -4.47
C HIS A 92 -6.05 13.39 -3.41
N SER A 93 -6.53 13.96 -2.32
CA SER A 93 -7.17 13.22 -1.23
C SER A 93 -8.67 13.48 -1.17
N TYR A 94 -9.42 12.45 -0.79
CA TYR A 94 -10.88 12.46 -0.70
C TYR A 94 -11.32 11.72 0.56
N GLY A 95 -12.40 12.18 1.18
CA GLY A 95 -12.92 11.59 2.41
C GLY A 95 -14.45 11.60 2.46
N THR A 96 -15.00 10.51 2.98
CA THR A 96 -16.38 10.38 3.43
C THR A 96 -16.37 9.69 4.80
N PRO A 97 -17.48 9.68 5.57
CA PRO A 97 -17.49 9.03 6.89
C PRO A 97 -17.03 7.58 6.89
N ARG A 98 -17.19 6.83 5.79
CA ARG A 98 -16.82 5.40 5.71
C ARG A 98 -15.68 5.08 4.74
N ARG A 99 -15.04 6.09 4.14
CA ARG A 99 -13.95 5.91 3.17
C ARG A 99 -12.99 7.08 3.17
N LEU A 100 -11.71 6.78 3.12
CA LEU A 100 -10.65 7.71 2.73
C LEU A 100 -10.02 7.21 1.44
N ALA A 101 -9.70 8.10 0.52
CA ALA A 101 -9.06 7.75 -0.74
C ALA A 101 -7.99 8.77 -1.13
N VAL A 102 -6.94 8.29 -1.80
CA VAL A 102 -5.93 9.14 -2.43
C VAL A 102 -5.68 8.68 -3.86
N VAL A 103 -5.60 9.65 -4.76
CA VAL A 103 -5.21 9.48 -6.15
C VAL A 103 -3.86 10.15 -6.35
N VAL A 104 -2.87 9.40 -6.83
CA VAL A 104 -1.55 9.89 -7.21
C VAL A 104 -1.43 9.80 -8.71
N GLU A 105 -1.35 10.93 -9.38
CA GLU A 105 -1.15 10.99 -10.83
C GLU A 105 0.31 10.64 -11.17
N ASN A 106 0.55 10.06 -12.36
CA ASN A 106 1.89 9.85 -12.91
C ASN A 106 2.90 9.27 -11.90
N LEU A 107 2.50 8.26 -11.11
CA LEU A 107 3.38 7.58 -10.19
C LEU A 107 4.34 6.66 -10.96
N SER A 108 5.63 6.83 -10.73
CA SER A 108 6.65 5.95 -11.30
C SER A 108 6.54 4.52 -10.78
N LEU A 109 6.68 3.56 -11.70
CA LEU A 109 6.60 2.13 -11.38
C LEU A 109 7.84 1.60 -10.65
N LYS A 110 8.93 2.36 -10.66
CA LYS A 110 10.21 2.02 -10.02
C LYS A 110 10.76 3.22 -9.28
N GLN A 111 11.46 2.94 -8.19
CA GLN A 111 12.25 3.95 -7.48
C GLN A 111 13.40 4.42 -8.37
N MET A 112 13.75 5.70 -8.27
CA MET A 112 14.91 6.23 -8.95
C MET A 112 16.19 5.55 -8.44
N GLU A 113 17.09 5.23 -9.36
CA GLU A 113 18.41 4.69 -9.02
C GLU A 113 19.17 5.67 -8.12
N GLU A 114 19.88 5.12 -7.14
CA GLU A 114 20.71 5.87 -6.21
C GLU A 114 22.08 5.22 -6.20
N GLU A 115 23.09 5.97 -6.64
CA GLU A 115 24.48 5.60 -6.46
C GLU A 115 24.93 6.07 -5.07
N VAL A 116 25.50 5.15 -4.28
CA VAL A 116 25.98 5.44 -2.93
C VAL A 116 27.47 5.15 -2.87
N GLU A 117 28.27 6.19 -2.64
CA GLU A 117 29.70 6.04 -2.38
C GLU A 117 29.94 5.73 -0.89
N LEU A 118 30.52 4.56 -0.61
CA LEU A 118 30.86 4.13 0.74
C LEU A 118 32.37 4.04 0.90
N ARG A 119 32.93 4.80 1.86
CA ARG A 119 34.35 4.70 2.18
C ARG A 119 34.64 3.41 2.94
N GLY A 120 35.51 2.59 2.35
CA GLY A 120 36.03 1.38 2.98
C GLY A 120 37.10 1.65 4.05
N PRO A 121 37.56 0.59 4.72
CA PRO A 121 38.73 0.69 5.60
C PRO A 121 39.98 1.14 4.80
N PRO A 122 40.93 1.85 5.43
CA PRO A 122 42.21 2.18 4.80
C PRO A 122 42.89 0.92 4.25
N VAL A 123 43.62 1.04 3.13
CA VAL A 123 44.30 -0.09 2.47
C VAL A 123 45.15 -0.90 3.45
N THR A 124 45.87 -0.23 4.35
CA THR A 124 46.72 -0.84 5.38
C THR A 124 45.97 -1.66 6.43
N LYS A 125 44.66 -1.45 6.56
CA LYS A 125 43.77 -2.24 7.42
C LYS A 125 42.91 -3.20 6.63
N ALA A 126 42.73 -2.96 5.33
CA ALA A 126 41.92 -3.79 4.44
C ALA A 126 42.69 -5.04 4.00
N PHE A 127 44.00 -4.93 3.79
CA PHE A 127 44.87 -6.03 3.34
C PHE A 127 46.06 -6.22 4.28
N ASP A 128 46.46 -7.47 4.46
CA ASP A 128 47.70 -7.81 5.18
C ASP A 128 48.94 -7.70 4.28
N GLN A 129 50.10 -8.04 4.85
CA GLN A 129 51.39 -7.97 4.14
C GLN A 129 51.48 -8.99 2.98
N GLU A 130 50.63 -10.01 2.95
CA GLU A 130 50.55 -11.02 1.88
C GLU A 130 49.51 -10.65 0.81
N GLY A 131 48.84 -9.50 0.95
CA GLY A 131 47.79 -9.05 0.05
C GLY A 131 46.44 -9.72 0.28
N LYS A 132 46.25 -10.45 1.40
CA LYS A 132 44.97 -11.10 1.72
C LYS A 132 44.04 -10.12 2.46
N PRO A 133 42.73 -10.19 2.19
CA PRO A 133 41.76 -9.34 2.88
C PRO A 133 41.72 -9.67 4.37
N THR A 134 41.69 -8.63 5.20
CA THR A 134 41.54 -8.78 6.65
C THR A 134 40.06 -8.87 7.03
N LYS A 135 39.77 -9.21 8.30
CA LYS A 135 38.42 -9.12 8.89
C LYS A 135 37.74 -7.76 8.70
N ALA A 136 38.50 -6.68 8.57
CA ALA A 136 37.95 -5.34 8.33
C ALA A 136 37.41 -5.22 6.89
N ALA A 137 38.13 -5.74 5.89
CA ALA A 137 37.67 -5.80 4.52
C ALA A 137 36.48 -6.77 4.38
N GLU A 138 36.59 -7.96 4.97
CA GLU A 138 35.49 -8.95 4.96
C GLU A 138 34.21 -8.41 5.60
N GLY A 139 34.34 -7.73 6.75
CA GLY A 139 33.23 -7.10 7.44
C GLY A 139 32.58 -5.99 6.63
N PHE A 140 33.36 -5.20 5.91
CA PHE A 140 32.86 -4.16 5.01
C PHE A 140 32.12 -4.78 3.82
N CYS A 141 32.70 -5.76 3.15
CA CYS A 141 32.08 -6.43 2.00
C CYS A 141 30.76 -7.10 2.38
N ARG A 142 30.75 -7.84 3.50
CA ARG A 142 29.54 -8.47 4.04
C ARG A 142 28.45 -7.46 4.41
N LYS A 143 28.83 -6.34 5.04
CA LYS A 143 27.86 -5.29 5.44
C LYS A 143 27.18 -4.66 4.23
N ASN A 144 27.91 -4.51 3.12
CA ASN A 144 27.44 -3.82 1.92
C ASN A 144 27.01 -4.77 0.79
N ASN A 145 26.94 -6.08 1.06
CA ASN A 145 26.57 -7.12 0.08
C ASN A 145 27.40 -7.08 -1.21
N VAL A 146 28.69 -6.76 -1.10
CA VAL A 146 29.64 -6.81 -2.22
C VAL A 146 30.55 -8.03 -2.09
N PRO A 147 30.93 -8.71 -3.20
CA PRO A 147 31.86 -9.83 -3.15
C PRO A 147 33.27 -9.40 -2.71
N LEU A 148 34.03 -10.34 -2.16
CA LEU A 148 35.47 -10.23 -1.97
C LEU A 148 36.13 -10.86 -3.20
N ASP A 149 36.46 -10.04 -4.18
CA ASP A 149 37.30 -10.43 -5.31
C ASP A 149 38.78 -10.25 -4.98
#